data_AF-A0AAE9DIJ5-F1
#
_entry.id   AF-A0AAE9DIJ5-F1
#
_cell.length_a   1.000
_cell.length_b   1.000
_cell.length_c   1.000
_cell.angle_alpha   90.00
_cell.angle_beta   90.00
_cell.angle_gamma   90.00
#
_symmetry.space_group_name_H-M   'P 1'
#
loop_
_entity.id
_entity.type
_entity.pdbx_description
1 polymer ?
#
loop_
_entity_poly.entity_id
_entity_poly.type
_entity_poly.pdbx_seq_one_letter_code
_entity_poly.pdbx_strand_id
1 'polypeptide(L)'
;MKNRNQFRFLDLPIVVTRNVVSTKDPLDIFWLNLLEGRIKESVEWVKLRFPNVERIHINGPNVPQKDVQYVLDNITPTNKFRKTAESNENLLWRIEGTFEQIRIGSGSWITVDHAMNFSFPYVVVMGTTITNQELNLILKNWIDMKCHLKTKQLEINLMDGENFLDTVLENIPYEIGQPIVPLNPKHTVEAGYYIKRIDGLTDSIYIRDGPKGYFLISFFNEE
;
A
#
# COMPACT_ATOMS: atom_id res chain seq x y z
N MET A 1 -13.47 -31.55 -2.36
CA MET A 1 -14.36 -30.62 -3.08
C MET A 1 -15.37 -30.05 -2.08
N LYS A 2 -15.16 -28.82 -1.58
CA LYS A 2 -16.13 -28.13 -0.71
C LYS A 2 -17.01 -27.24 -1.59
N ASN A 3 -18.33 -27.35 -1.38
CA ASN A 3 -19.39 -26.60 -2.04
C ASN A 3 -19.05 -25.12 -2.22
N ARG A 4 -18.74 -24.70 -3.45
CA ARG A 4 -18.85 -23.30 -3.86
C ARG A 4 -20.34 -23.03 -4.02
N ASN A 5 -20.96 -22.44 -3.00
CA ASN A 5 -22.31 -21.89 -3.14
C ASN A 5 -22.31 -20.93 -4.34
N GLN A 6 -23.07 -21.28 -5.37
CA GLN A 6 -23.29 -20.45 -6.55
C GLN A 6 -23.87 -19.11 -6.10
N PHE A 7 -23.12 -18.05 -6.35
CA PHE A 7 -23.53 -16.67 -6.18
C PHE A 7 -24.76 -16.41 -7.07
N ARG A 8 -25.92 -16.09 -6.48
CA ARG A 8 -27.10 -15.65 -7.25
C ARG A 8 -27.02 -14.12 -7.36
N PHE A 9 -26.83 -13.64 -8.58
CA PHE A 9 -26.61 -12.23 -8.94
C PHE A 9 -27.81 -11.29 -8.64
N LEU A 10 -28.96 -11.85 -8.25
CA LEU A 10 -30.22 -11.11 -8.06
C LEU A 10 -30.35 -10.45 -6.68
N ASP A 11 -29.43 -10.71 -5.74
CA ASP A 11 -29.46 -10.15 -4.37
C ASP A 11 -28.58 -8.88 -4.20
N LEU A 12 -28.04 -8.35 -5.30
CA LEU A 12 -27.19 -7.16 -5.32
C LEU A 12 -28.06 -5.89 -5.50
N PRO A 13 -27.80 -4.78 -4.78
CA PRO A 13 -28.30 -3.48 -5.18
C PRO A 13 -27.85 -3.23 -6.61
N ILE A 14 -28.76 -2.79 -7.50
CA ILE A 14 -28.56 -2.67 -8.96
C ILE A 14 -27.22 -2.01 -9.36
N VAL A 15 -26.70 -1.10 -8.52
CA VAL A 15 -25.40 -0.45 -8.69
C VAL A 15 -24.20 -1.37 -8.45
N VAL A 16 -24.23 -2.20 -7.41
CA VAL A 16 -23.16 -3.17 -7.14
C VAL A 16 -23.15 -4.23 -8.24
N THR A 17 -24.32 -4.66 -8.72
CA THR A 17 -24.46 -5.60 -9.85
C THR A 17 -23.88 -5.04 -11.15
N ARG A 18 -24.18 -3.79 -11.51
CA ARG A 18 -23.75 -3.22 -12.80
C ARG A 18 -22.25 -2.91 -12.84
N ASN A 19 -21.66 -2.57 -11.69
CA ASN A 19 -20.25 -2.16 -11.60
C ASN A 19 -19.28 -3.33 -11.38
N VAL A 20 -19.71 -4.40 -10.70
CA VAL A 20 -18.90 -5.63 -10.51
C VAL A 20 -18.88 -6.49 -11.78
N VAL A 21 -19.93 -6.45 -12.61
CA VAL A 21 -20.12 -7.44 -13.70
C VAL A 21 -19.41 -7.09 -15.02
N SER A 22 -18.93 -5.86 -15.25
CA SER A 22 -18.41 -5.50 -16.57
C SER A 22 -16.90 -5.46 -16.75
N THR A 23 -16.05 -5.43 -15.70
CA THR A 23 -14.60 -5.26 -15.98
C THR A 23 -13.54 -5.95 -15.10
N LYS A 24 -13.70 -6.28 -13.81
CA LYS A 24 -12.55 -6.80 -13.03
C LYS A 24 -12.93 -7.77 -11.90
N ASP A 25 -11.90 -8.54 -11.51
CA ASP A 25 -11.78 -9.50 -10.41
C ASP A 25 -12.84 -9.34 -9.29
N PRO A 26 -13.50 -10.43 -8.81
CA PRO A 26 -14.50 -10.40 -7.73
C PRO A 26 -14.03 -9.79 -6.39
N LEU A 27 -12.78 -9.31 -6.31
CA LEU A 27 -12.13 -8.72 -5.16
C LEU A 27 -12.17 -7.18 -5.13
N ASP A 28 -12.72 -6.51 -6.14
CA ASP A 28 -12.87 -5.04 -6.17
C ASP A 28 -14.16 -4.58 -5.49
N ILE A 29 -14.15 -4.47 -4.15
CA ILE A 29 -15.38 -4.25 -3.37
C ILE A 29 -15.99 -2.85 -3.56
N PHE A 30 -15.19 -1.78 -3.71
CA PHE A 30 -15.71 -0.41 -3.72
C PHE A 30 -15.18 0.45 -4.87
N TRP A 31 -16.04 0.69 -5.86
CA TRP A 31 -15.86 1.76 -6.85
C TRP A 31 -16.69 2.97 -6.43
N LEU A 32 -16.12 3.82 -5.56
CA LEU A 32 -16.89 4.81 -4.81
C LEU A 32 -17.57 5.86 -5.70
N ASN A 33 -16.91 6.27 -6.80
CA ASN A 33 -17.48 7.21 -7.76
C ASN A 33 -18.76 6.69 -8.44
N LEU A 34 -18.97 5.37 -8.47
CA LEU A 34 -20.14 4.74 -9.08
C LEU A 34 -21.27 4.47 -8.06
N LEU A 35 -21.07 4.78 -6.78
CA LEU A 35 -22.08 4.52 -5.74
C LEU A 35 -23.13 5.64 -5.64
N GLU A 36 -22.92 6.79 -6.30
CA GLU A 36 -23.91 7.89 -6.38
C GLU A 36 -24.47 8.31 -5.00
N GLY A 37 -23.63 8.33 -3.96
CA GLY A 37 -24.03 8.68 -2.59
C GLY A 37 -24.60 7.52 -1.76
N ARG A 38 -24.71 6.30 -2.30
CA ARG A 38 -25.23 5.10 -1.60
C ARG A 38 -24.16 4.28 -0.88
N ILE A 39 -23.20 4.96 -0.27
CA ILE A 39 -22.06 4.30 0.36
C ILE A 39 -22.48 3.51 1.61
N LYS A 40 -23.45 4.01 2.36
CA LYS A 40 -23.95 3.37 3.59
C LYS A 40 -24.62 2.04 3.28
N GLU A 41 -25.53 2.04 2.31
CA GLU A 41 -26.25 0.86 1.84
C GLU A 41 -25.28 -0.19 1.27
N SER A 42 -24.24 0.27 0.56
CA SER A 42 -23.21 -0.61 0.01
C SER A 42 -22.39 -1.28 1.12
N VAL A 43 -21.97 -0.50 2.14
CA VAL A 43 -21.23 -1.01 3.30
C VAL A 43 -22.09 -1.99 4.10
N GLU A 44 -23.35 -1.67 4.39
CA GLU A 44 -24.28 -2.56 5.10
C GLU A 44 -24.49 -3.87 4.34
N TRP A 45 -24.68 -3.80 3.02
CA TRP A 45 -24.81 -4.98 2.17
C TRP A 45 -23.56 -5.86 2.21
N VAL A 46 -22.36 -5.27 2.12
CA VAL A 46 -21.09 -6.01 2.22
C VAL A 46 -20.99 -6.71 3.58
N LYS A 47 -21.28 -6.01 4.68
CA LYS A 47 -21.23 -6.60 6.03
C LYS A 47 -22.21 -7.74 6.22
N LEU A 48 -23.42 -7.61 5.69
CA LEU A 48 -24.45 -8.65 5.76
C LEU A 48 -24.03 -9.92 4.99
N ARG A 49 -23.37 -9.76 3.85
CA ARG A 49 -23.06 -10.87 2.94
C ARG A 49 -21.70 -11.51 3.20
N PHE A 50 -20.76 -10.73 3.71
CA PHE A 50 -19.37 -11.13 3.96
C PHE A 50 -19.02 -10.87 5.43
N PRO A 51 -19.28 -11.85 6.32
CA PRO A 51 -18.93 -11.73 7.74
C PRO A 51 -17.44 -11.46 7.97
N ASN A 52 -16.59 -11.94 7.06
CA ASN A 52 -15.15 -11.68 7.03
C ASN A 52 -14.78 -11.15 5.65
N VAL A 53 -14.40 -9.87 5.58
CA VAL A 53 -13.92 -9.25 4.36
C VAL A 53 -12.41 -9.43 4.30
N GLU A 54 -11.93 -10.24 3.37
CA GLU A 54 -10.49 -10.48 3.25
C GLU A 54 -9.75 -9.25 2.69
N ARG A 55 -10.33 -8.62 1.67
CA ARG A 55 -9.68 -7.55 0.92
C ARG A 55 -10.65 -6.43 0.63
N ILE A 56 -10.19 -5.20 0.79
CA ILE A 56 -10.90 -4.01 0.35
C ILE A 56 -10.08 -3.34 -0.73
N HIS A 57 -10.72 -3.05 -1.86
CA HIS A 57 -10.16 -2.19 -2.89
C HIS A 57 -11.10 -1.01 -3.12
N ILE A 58 -10.59 0.20 -2.87
CA ILE A 58 -11.26 1.46 -3.13
C ILE A 58 -10.68 2.09 -4.39
N ASN A 59 -11.54 2.29 -5.39
CA ASN A 59 -11.19 2.86 -6.68
C ASN A 59 -12.18 3.96 -7.10
N GLY A 60 -11.77 4.77 -8.08
CA GLY A 60 -12.57 5.83 -8.67
C GLY A 60 -11.85 7.19 -8.70
N PRO A 61 -12.10 8.02 -9.71
CA PRO A 61 -11.64 9.41 -9.71
C PRO A 61 -12.50 10.27 -8.77
N ASN A 62 -11.92 11.36 -8.24
CA ASN A 62 -12.61 12.39 -7.46
C ASN A 62 -13.44 11.85 -6.29
N VAL A 63 -12.91 10.85 -5.59
CA VAL A 63 -13.60 10.20 -4.47
C VAL A 63 -13.44 11.07 -3.21
N PRO A 64 -14.55 11.46 -2.55
CA PRO A 64 -14.48 12.20 -1.30
C PRO A 64 -13.70 11.42 -0.23
N GLN A 65 -12.76 12.07 0.46
CA GLN A 65 -11.91 11.37 1.42
C GLN A 65 -12.72 10.83 2.61
N LYS A 66 -13.80 11.54 2.99
CA LYS A 66 -14.78 11.08 4.00
C LYS A 66 -15.43 9.74 3.67
N ASP A 67 -15.64 9.45 2.39
CA ASP A 67 -16.29 8.21 1.94
C ASP A 67 -15.31 7.03 2.04
N VAL A 68 -14.04 7.27 1.72
CA VAL A 68 -12.94 6.33 1.96
C VAL A 68 -12.83 6.00 3.45
N GLN A 69 -12.84 7.03 4.30
CA GLN A 69 -12.79 6.86 5.75
C GLN A 69 -14.01 6.08 6.27
N TYR A 70 -15.21 6.39 5.77
CA TYR A 70 -16.43 5.69 6.15
C TYR A 70 -16.35 4.19 5.87
N VAL A 71 -15.76 3.77 4.74
CA VAL A 71 -15.55 2.33 4.45
C VAL A 71 -14.61 1.70 5.49
N LEU A 72 -13.48 2.34 5.79
CA LEU A 72 -12.48 1.82 6.73
C LEU A 72 -13.01 1.76 8.18
N ASP A 73 -13.80 2.75 8.59
CA ASP A 73 -14.42 2.81 9.92
C ASP A 73 -15.46 1.69 10.12
N ASN A 74 -16.05 1.18 9.04
CA ASN A 74 -17.14 0.21 9.10
C ASN A 74 -16.75 -1.21 8.69
N ILE A 75 -15.64 -1.36 7.96
CA ILE A 75 -15.14 -2.64 7.46
C ILE A 75 -13.62 -2.67 7.59
N THR A 76 -13.14 -3.55 8.47
CA THR A 76 -11.71 -3.86 8.58
C THR A 76 -11.39 -5.10 7.75
N PRO A 77 -10.55 -5.01 6.70
CA PRO A 77 -10.14 -6.18 5.96
C PRO A 77 -9.26 -7.07 6.85
N THR A 78 -9.27 -8.39 6.65
CA THR A 78 -8.38 -9.29 7.40
C THR A 78 -7.00 -9.45 6.76
N ASN A 79 -6.87 -9.20 5.45
CA ASN A 79 -5.63 -9.41 4.71
C ASN A 79 -5.14 -8.11 4.06
N LYS A 80 -5.94 -7.49 3.18
CA LYS A 80 -5.42 -6.43 2.30
C LYS A 80 -6.34 -5.23 2.19
N PHE A 81 -5.76 -4.05 2.36
CA PHE A 81 -6.37 -2.80 1.94
C PHE A 81 -5.64 -2.22 0.73
N ARG A 82 -6.39 -1.83 -0.30
CA ARG A 82 -5.87 -1.13 -1.47
C ARG A 82 -6.73 0.10 -1.75
N LYS A 83 -6.09 1.26 -1.89
CA LYS A 83 -6.72 2.46 -2.45
C LYS A 83 -5.98 2.88 -3.70
N THR A 84 -6.66 2.89 -4.83
CA THR A 84 -6.19 3.57 -6.05
C THR A 84 -7.04 4.80 -6.38
N ALA A 85 -8.10 5.05 -5.61
CA ALA A 85 -8.92 6.23 -5.78
C ALA A 85 -8.10 7.52 -5.59
N GLU A 86 -8.32 8.47 -6.48
CA GLU A 86 -7.81 9.83 -6.36
C GLU A 86 -8.81 10.64 -5.53
N SER A 87 -8.33 11.27 -4.46
CA SER A 87 -9.17 12.14 -3.65
C SER A 87 -8.89 13.60 -3.98
N ASN A 88 -9.95 14.41 -3.93
CA ASN A 88 -9.91 15.86 -4.13
C ASN A 88 -9.71 16.63 -2.82
N GLU A 89 -9.57 15.94 -1.68
CA GLU A 89 -9.47 16.54 -0.34
C GLU A 89 -8.15 16.13 0.34
N ASN A 90 -7.43 17.11 0.89
CA ASN A 90 -6.20 16.89 1.69
C ASN A 90 -6.55 16.68 3.18
N LEU A 91 -7.47 15.77 3.48
CA LEU A 91 -7.80 15.46 4.86
C LEU A 91 -6.76 14.49 5.45
N LEU A 92 -6.40 14.71 6.72
CA LEU A 92 -5.56 13.80 7.49
C LEU A 92 -6.22 12.43 7.53
N TRP A 93 -5.66 11.50 6.77
CA TRP A 93 -6.22 10.19 6.60
C TRP A 93 -5.66 9.25 7.66
N ARG A 94 -6.53 8.75 8.55
CA ARG A 94 -6.14 7.77 9.57
C ARG A 94 -6.36 6.38 9.01
N ILE A 95 -5.24 5.68 8.81
CA ILE A 95 -5.27 4.27 8.40
C ILE A 95 -4.92 3.44 9.62
N GLU A 96 -5.95 3.14 10.39
CA GLU A 96 -5.89 2.26 11.57
C GLU A 96 -6.39 0.86 11.18
N GLY A 97 -5.79 -0.19 11.74
CA GLY A 97 -6.18 -1.57 11.47
C GLY A 97 -5.05 -2.57 11.69
N THR A 98 -5.38 -3.86 11.59
CA THR A 98 -4.46 -4.98 11.84
C THR A 98 -4.41 -5.96 10.67
N PHE A 99 -4.37 -5.45 9.44
CA PHE A 99 -4.30 -6.28 8.24
C PHE A 99 -2.87 -6.41 7.70
N GLU A 100 -2.61 -7.47 6.96
CA GLU A 100 -1.27 -7.83 6.48
C GLU A 100 -0.68 -6.81 5.51
N GLN A 101 -1.50 -6.26 4.60
CA GLN A 101 -0.99 -5.42 3.52
C GLN A 101 -1.80 -4.14 3.31
N ILE A 102 -1.08 -3.02 3.24
CA ILE A 102 -1.58 -1.74 2.73
C ILE A 102 -0.99 -1.42 1.35
N ARG A 103 -1.84 -0.99 0.42
CA ARG A 103 -1.40 -0.46 -0.88
C ARG A 103 -2.09 0.86 -1.23
N ILE A 104 -1.34 1.94 -1.29
CA ILE A 104 -1.81 3.26 -1.71
C ILE A 104 -1.27 3.58 -3.10
N GLY A 105 -2.17 3.89 -4.03
CA GLY A 105 -1.83 4.18 -5.43
C GLY A 105 -1.61 5.66 -5.74
N SER A 106 -2.21 6.54 -4.93
CA SER A 106 -2.15 8.00 -5.07
C SER A 106 -1.77 8.58 -3.71
N GLY A 107 -0.47 8.58 -3.43
CA GLY A 107 0.14 8.87 -2.14
C GLY A 107 0.68 10.30 -2.00
N SER A 108 0.27 11.26 -2.83
CA SER A 108 0.81 12.63 -2.81
C SER A 108 0.55 13.38 -1.51
N TRP A 109 -0.42 12.93 -0.72
CA TRP A 109 -0.76 13.43 0.60
C TRP A 109 0.06 12.77 1.73
N ILE A 110 0.82 11.71 1.44
CA ILE A 110 1.64 10.99 2.42
C ILE A 110 2.85 11.86 2.75
N THR A 111 2.93 12.29 4.00
CA THR A 111 4.10 12.97 4.55
C THR A 111 5.12 11.96 5.10
N VAL A 112 6.32 12.44 5.43
CA VAL A 112 7.34 11.63 6.12
C VAL A 112 6.81 11.01 7.41
N ASP A 113 6.07 11.79 8.21
CA ASP A 113 5.47 11.28 9.45
C ASP A 113 4.49 10.14 9.18
N HIS A 114 3.66 10.23 8.15
CA HIS A 114 2.77 9.12 7.77
C HIS A 114 3.58 7.88 7.38
N ALA A 115 4.64 8.06 6.57
CA ALA A 115 5.49 6.97 6.13
C ALA A 115 6.18 6.26 7.29
N MET A 116 6.78 7.01 8.23
CA MET A 116 7.45 6.48 9.41
C MET A 116 6.51 5.71 10.36
N ASN A 117 5.24 6.13 10.44
CA ASN A 117 4.28 5.56 11.37
C ASN A 117 3.49 4.37 10.80
N PHE A 118 3.76 3.92 9.57
CA PHE A 118 3.17 2.67 9.09
C PHE A 118 3.61 1.49 9.97
N SER A 119 2.62 0.74 10.46
CA SER A 119 2.83 -0.41 11.35
C SER A 119 2.31 -1.73 10.75
N PHE A 120 2.06 -1.75 9.44
CA PHE A 120 1.62 -2.93 8.71
C PHE A 120 2.82 -3.78 8.27
N PRO A 121 2.67 -5.13 8.18
CA PRO A 121 3.73 -6.01 7.69
C PRO A 121 4.20 -5.66 6.26
N TYR A 122 3.27 -5.39 5.34
CA TYR A 122 3.58 -5.07 3.95
C TYR A 122 2.99 -3.72 3.55
N VAL A 123 3.86 -2.75 3.24
CA VAL A 123 3.47 -1.39 2.87
C VAL A 123 3.89 -1.10 1.44
N VAL A 124 2.95 -0.68 0.60
CA VAL A 124 3.23 -0.22 -0.76
C VAL A 124 2.58 1.14 -0.95
N VAL A 125 3.38 2.19 -1.16
CA VAL A 125 2.90 3.55 -1.37
C VAL A 125 3.45 4.09 -2.68
N MET A 126 2.56 4.48 -3.58
CA MET A 126 2.89 4.95 -4.91
C MET A 126 2.33 6.36 -5.12
N GLY A 127 2.95 7.13 -6.01
CA GLY A 127 2.60 8.52 -6.28
C GLY A 127 2.86 9.45 -5.09
N THR A 128 3.87 9.16 -4.26
CA THR A 128 4.27 10.03 -3.15
C THR A 128 5.09 11.22 -3.66
N THR A 129 5.20 12.27 -2.84
CA THR A 129 6.13 13.39 -3.04
C THR A 129 7.33 13.33 -2.09
N ILE A 130 7.55 12.17 -1.46
CA ILE A 130 8.66 11.93 -0.54
C ILE A 130 9.96 11.95 -1.35
N THR A 131 10.86 12.84 -0.98
CA THR A 131 12.16 13.04 -1.62
C THR A 131 13.17 11.98 -1.20
N ASN A 132 14.27 11.85 -1.95
CA ASN A 132 15.35 10.94 -1.59
C ASN A 132 15.97 11.30 -0.22
N GLN A 133 16.09 12.58 0.13
CA GLN A 133 16.56 13.03 1.45
C GLN A 133 15.59 12.64 2.57
N GLU A 134 14.28 12.69 2.31
CA GLU A 134 13.29 12.22 3.27
C GLU A 134 13.29 10.69 3.40
N LEU A 135 13.57 9.94 2.32
CA LEU A 135 13.82 8.49 2.42
C LEU A 135 15.06 8.20 3.28
N ASN A 136 16.14 8.96 3.12
CA ASN A 136 17.33 8.85 3.97
C ASN A 136 16.98 9.06 5.46
N LEU A 137 16.14 10.06 5.75
CA LEU A 137 15.64 10.30 7.11
C LEU A 137 14.84 9.10 7.65
N ILE A 138 13.98 8.49 6.84
CA ILE A 138 13.22 7.28 7.22
C ILE A 138 14.19 6.12 7.55
N LEU A 139 15.18 5.87 6.71
CA LEU A 139 16.16 4.81 6.92
C LEU A 139 17.01 5.04 8.18
N LYS A 140 17.48 6.28 8.42
CA LYS A 140 18.19 6.64 9.66
C LYS A 140 17.32 6.45 10.90
N ASN A 141 16.04 6.80 10.83
CA ASN A 141 15.11 6.54 11.92
C ASN A 141 14.87 5.04 12.12
N TRP A 142 14.85 4.23 11.07
CA TRP A 142 14.78 2.78 11.21
C TRP A 142 16.05 2.22 11.87
N ILE A 143 17.24 2.69 11.48
CA ILE A 143 18.53 2.32 12.10
C ILE A 143 18.53 2.61 13.61
N ASP A 144 17.92 3.72 14.02
CA ASP A 144 17.76 4.12 15.42
C ASP A 144 16.57 3.46 16.14
N MET A 145 15.90 2.48 15.53
CA MET A 145 14.70 1.80 16.06
C MET A 145 13.50 2.73 16.33
N LYS A 146 13.37 3.84 15.59
CA LYS A 146 12.29 4.83 15.76
C LYS A 146 11.07 4.55 14.87
N CYS A 147 11.21 3.77 13.80
CA CYS A 147 10.11 3.43 12.88
C CYS A 147 10.21 1.99 12.35
N HIS A 148 9.14 1.52 11.68
CA HIS A 148 9.08 0.25 10.95
C HIS A 148 9.50 -1.02 11.74
N LEU A 149 9.30 -1.02 13.06
CA LEU A 149 9.64 -2.16 13.94
C LEU A 149 8.83 -3.43 13.65
N LYS A 150 7.65 -3.30 13.02
CA LYS A 150 6.76 -4.42 12.65
C LYS A 150 6.60 -4.58 11.14
N THR A 151 7.09 -3.62 10.37
CA THR A 151 7.02 -3.67 8.91
C THR A 151 8.10 -4.63 8.42
N LYS A 152 7.71 -5.56 7.56
CA LYS A 152 8.61 -6.51 6.91
C LYS A 152 9.05 -6.01 5.54
N GLN A 153 8.17 -5.25 4.87
CA GLN A 153 8.47 -4.69 3.56
C GLN A 153 7.87 -3.30 3.38
N LEU A 154 8.67 -2.38 2.85
CA LEU A 154 8.24 -1.07 2.36
C LEU A 154 8.60 -0.92 0.87
N GLU A 155 7.61 -0.66 0.02
CA GLU A 155 7.80 -0.23 -1.37
C GLU A 155 7.31 1.22 -1.51
N ILE A 156 8.18 2.12 -1.94
CA ILE A 156 7.92 3.56 -2.03
C ILE A 156 8.62 4.16 -3.25
N ASN A 157 8.06 5.24 -3.84
CA ASN A 157 8.70 5.93 -4.96
C ASN A 157 10.11 6.40 -4.60
N LEU A 158 11.02 6.23 -5.55
CA LEU A 158 12.35 6.82 -5.56
C LEU A 158 12.36 7.91 -6.64
N MET A 159 12.65 9.15 -6.28
CA MET A 159 12.57 10.26 -7.24
C MET A 159 13.73 10.24 -8.23
N ASP A 160 14.91 9.89 -7.74
CA ASP A 160 16.14 9.82 -8.51
C ASP A 160 16.86 8.51 -8.18
N GLY A 161 16.86 7.58 -9.13
CA GLY A 161 17.56 6.31 -9.01
C GLY A 161 19.07 6.43 -9.20
N GLU A 162 19.53 7.39 -10.02
CA GLU A 162 20.94 7.52 -10.40
C GLU A 162 21.77 8.00 -9.20
N ASN A 163 21.25 8.99 -8.45
CA ASN A 163 21.93 9.55 -7.28
C ASN A 163 21.52 8.85 -5.97
N PHE A 164 21.01 7.62 -6.02
CA PHE A 164 20.52 6.89 -4.84
C PHE A 164 21.57 6.79 -3.72
N LEU A 165 22.82 6.46 -4.06
CA LEU A 165 23.90 6.30 -3.08
C LEU A 165 24.24 7.63 -2.38
N ASP A 166 24.28 8.72 -3.14
CA ASP A 166 24.65 10.06 -2.66
C ASP A 166 23.49 10.78 -1.97
N THR A 167 22.27 10.23 -2.03
CA THR A 167 21.07 10.85 -1.44
C THR A 167 20.41 9.95 -0.41
N VAL A 168 19.88 8.79 -0.81
CA VAL A 168 19.14 7.88 0.08
C VAL A 168 20.07 7.18 1.08
N LEU A 169 21.26 6.75 0.65
CA LEU A 169 22.26 6.13 1.54
C LEU A 169 23.32 7.10 2.05
N GLU A 170 23.10 8.41 1.90
CA GLU A 170 24.04 9.42 2.36
C GLU A 170 24.28 9.30 3.87
N ASN A 171 25.55 9.10 4.24
CA ASN A 171 26.00 8.90 5.63
C ASN A 171 25.36 7.67 6.32
N ILE A 172 24.94 6.66 5.55
CA ILE A 172 24.51 5.36 6.07
C ILE A 172 25.56 4.31 5.67
N PRO A 173 26.19 3.61 6.62
CA PRO A 173 27.04 2.46 6.28
C PRO A 173 26.22 1.35 5.61
N TYR A 174 26.72 0.83 4.50
CA TYR A 174 26.06 -0.26 3.77
C TYR A 174 27.06 -1.28 3.24
N GLU A 175 26.58 -2.50 3.02
CA GLU A 175 27.26 -3.56 2.27
C GLU A 175 26.56 -3.77 0.93
N ILE A 176 27.32 -4.19 -0.09
CA ILE A 176 26.74 -4.53 -1.40
C ILE A 176 26.11 -5.93 -1.29
N GLY A 177 24.80 -5.99 -1.55
CA GLY A 177 24.02 -7.21 -1.50
C GLY A 177 23.84 -7.90 -2.83
N GLN A 178 23.28 -9.11 -2.78
CA GLN A 178 22.93 -9.86 -3.98
C GLN A 178 21.66 -9.29 -4.61
N PRO A 179 21.59 -9.12 -5.94
CA PRO A 179 20.37 -8.70 -6.60
C PRO A 179 19.28 -9.77 -6.46
N ILE A 180 18.02 -9.33 -6.35
CA ILE A 180 16.87 -10.25 -6.35
C ILE A 180 16.32 -10.44 -7.75
N VAL A 181 15.81 -11.65 -8.03
CA VAL A 181 15.06 -11.91 -9.27
C VAL A 181 13.67 -11.26 -9.13
N PRO A 182 13.32 -10.30 -9.98
CA PRO A 182 12.01 -9.65 -9.90
C PRO A 182 10.91 -10.65 -10.23
N LEU A 183 9.84 -10.66 -9.41
CA LEU A 183 8.68 -11.53 -9.63
C LEU A 183 7.96 -11.24 -10.96
N ASN A 184 8.09 -10.02 -11.49
CA ASN A 184 7.53 -9.61 -12.76
C ASN A 184 8.69 -9.34 -13.75
N PRO A 185 8.73 -10.04 -14.89
CA PRO A 185 9.83 -9.91 -15.86
C PRO A 185 9.90 -8.54 -16.55
N LYS A 186 8.87 -7.68 -16.41
CA LYS A 186 8.90 -6.29 -16.89
C LYS A 186 9.62 -5.33 -15.96
N HIS A 187 10.07 -5.79 -14.81
CA HIS A 187 10.80 -4.98 -13.86
C HIS A 187 12.25 -5.41 -13.83
N THR A 188 13.15 -4.45 -13.68
CA THR A 188 14.57 -4.67 -13.45
C THR A 188 14.89 -4.34 -11.99
N VAL A 189 15.85 -5.04 -11.40
CA VAL A 189 16.39 -4.73 -10.08
C VAL A 189 17.88 -4.46 -10.30
N GLU A 190 18.31 -3.24 -9.99
CA GLU A 190 19.65 -2.77 -10.38
C GLU A 190 20.73 -3.21 -9.40
N ALA A 191 20.48 -3.06 -8.10
CA ALA A 191 21.42 -3.41 -7.04
C ALA A 191 20.69 -3.73 -5.74
N GLY A 192 21.30 -4.60 -4.94
CA GLY A 192 20.94 -4.85 -3.55
C GLY A 192 21.93 -4.17 -2.61
N TYR A 193 21.45 -3.62 -1.50
CA TYR A 193 22.26 -3.01 -0.46
C TYR A 193 21.77 -3.50 0.90
N TYR A 194 22.71 -3.81 1.80
CA TYR A 194 22.38 -4.20 3.16
C TYR A 194 22.78 -3.09 4.12
N ILE A 195 21.84 -2.62 4.94
CA ILE A 195 22.12 -1.71 6.04
C ILE A 195 21.79 -2.39 7.37
N LYS A 196 22.46 -1.97 8.45
CA LYS A 196 22.31 -2.55 9.78
C LYS A 196 21.60 -1.59 10.73
N ARG A 197 20.60 -2.11 11.43
CA ARG A 197 19.99 -1.44 12.59
C ARG A 197 20.87 -1.59 13.82
N ILE A 198 20.71 -0.71 14.79
CA ILE A 198 21.52 -0.70 16.03
C ILE A 198 21.42 -2.00 16.85
N ASP A 199 20.34 -2.77 16.68
CA ASP A 199 20.15 -4.09 17.31
C ASP A 199 20.67 -5.27 16.47
N GLY A 200 21.32 -5.00 15.33
CA GLY A 200 21.95 -5.98 14.46
C GLY A 200 21.08 -6.51 13.32
N LEU A 201 19.79 -6.17 13.29
CA LEU A 201 18.91 -6.58 12.20
C LEU A 201 19.29 -5.93 10.87
N THR A 202 19.03 -6.65 9.79
CA THR A 202 19.35 -6.22 8.42
C THR A 202 18.12 -5.63 7.74
N ASP A 203 18.33 -4.59 6.95
CA ASP A 203 17.42 -4.17 5.90
C ASP A 203 18.07 -4.40 4.55
N SER A 204 17.39 -5.18 3.70
CA SER A 204 17.78 -5.45 2.33
C SER A 204 17.05 -4.48 1.40
N ILE A 205 17.81 -3.52 0.86
CA ILE A 205 17.31 -2.44 0.03
C ILE A 205 17.59 -2.73 -1.44
N TYR A 206 16.57 -2.57 -2.27
CA TYR A 206 16.61 -2.77 -3.70
C TYR A 206 16.01 -1.59 -4.44
N ILE A 207 16.62 -1.25 -5.57
CA ILE A 207 16.05 -0.29 -6.53
C ILE A 207 15.37 -1.09 -7.63
N ARG A 208 14.12 -0.74 -7.91
CA ARG A 208 13.36 -1.31 -9.02
C ARG A 208 12.92 -0.21 -9.97
N ASP A 209 13.21 -0.41 -11.25
CA ASP A 209 12.60 0.35 -12.33
C ASP A 209 11.31 -0.34 -12.80
N GLY A 210 10.32 0.46 -13.18
CA GLY A 210 9.08 -0.01 -13.74
C GLY A 210 8.29 1.09 -14.45
N PRO A 211 7.11 0.75 -15.02
CA PRO A 211 6.33 1.68 -15.85
C PRO A 211 5.86 2.97 -15.16
N LYS A 212 6.08 3.09 -13.85
CA LYS A 212 5.68 4.23 -13.01
C LYS A 212 6.88 4.95 -12.38
N GLY A 213 8.08 4.73 -12.92
CA GLY A 213 9.34 5.27 -12.41
C GLY A 213 10.03 4.31 -11.43
N TYR A 214 11.03 4.83 -10.73
CA TYR A 214 11.82 4.09 -9.77
C TYR A 214 11.10 3.90 -8.43
N PHE A 215 11.38 2.77 -7.80
CA PHE A 215 10.91 2.42 -6.47
C PHE A 215 12.06 1.90 -5.62
N LEU A 216 12.08 2.35 -4.37
CA LEU A 216 12.83 1.73 -3.31
C LEU A 216 11.99 0.60 -2.73
N ILE A 217 12.58 -0.59 -2.62
CA ILE A 217 12.02 -1.73 -1.90
C ILE A 217 12.96 -2.04 -0.75
N SER A 218 12.46 -1.94 0.46
CA SER A 218 13.17 -2.30 1.68
C SER A 218 12.52 -3.55 2.27
N PHE A 219 13.34 -4.53 2.63
CA PHE A 219 12.95 -5.72 3.38
C PHE A 219 13.58 -5.62 4.76
N PHE A 220 12.82 -5.06 5.70
CA PHE A 220 13.28 -4.85 7.06
C PHE A 220 13.27 -6.14 7.87
N ASN A 221 14.16 -6.17 8.88
CA ASN A 221 14.15 -7.16 9.95
C ASN A 221 14.47 -8.58 9.45
N GLU A 222 15.32 -8.71 8.43
CA GLU A 222 15.88 -10.00 8.02
C GLU A 222 16.97 -10.45 9.02
N GLU A 223 16.88 -11.70 9.46
CA GLU A 223 17.85 -12.38 10.34
C GLU A 223 19.10 -12.85 9.60
#